data_AF-A0A1M7YED7-F1
#
_entry.id   AF-A0A1M7YED7-F1
#
_cell.length_a   1.000
_cell.length_b   1.000
_cell.length_c   1.000
_cell.angle_alpha   90.00
_cell.angle_beta   90.00
_cell.angle_gamma   90.00
#
_symmetry.space_group_name_H-M   'P 1'
#
loop_
_entity.id
_entity.type
_entity.pdbx_description
1 polymer ?
#
loop_
_entity_poly.entity_id
_entity_poly.type
_entity_poly.pdbx_seq_one_letter_code
_entity_poly.pdbx_strand_id
1 'polypeptide(L)' 'MKYGLSQQDIDIAIKGRAIEQSCVSGLSYALNEESSLPYFFDIIHYESISEKALIEHIDRVGCQIYVREAI' A
#
# COMPACT_ATOMS: atom_id res chain seq x y z
N MET A 1 16.03 20.56 -12.41
CA MET A 1 14.84 19.86 -12.92
C MET A 1 15.18 18.39 -13.01
N LYS A 2 14.78 17.59 -12.01
CA LYS A 2 15.05 16.14 -12.00
C LYS A 2 14.04 15.48 -12.93
N TYR A 3 14.52 15.02 -14.08
CA TYR A 3 13.79 14.13 -14.97
C TYR A 3 13.28 12.92 -14.19
N GLY A 4 12.02 12.55 -14.44
CA GLY A 4 11.31 11.46 -13.78
C GLY A 4 12.02 10.12 -13.92
N LEU A 5 12.82 9.78 -12.91
CA LEU A 5 13.10 8.40 -12.57
C LEU A 5 11.79 7.87 -12.01
N SER A 6 11.16 6.91 -12.71
CA SER A 6 10.20 6.03 -12.04
C SER A 6 10.99 5.35 -10.93
N GLN A 7 10.85 5.82 -9.69
CA GLN A 7 11.14 4.95 -8.58
C GLN A 7 10.29 3.71 -8.82
N GLN A 8 10.87 2.54 -8.64
CA GLN A 8 10.17 1.26 -8.75
C GLN A 8 9.26 1.16 -7.51
N ASP A 9 8.28 2.06 -7.45
CA ASP A 9 7.35 2.23 -6.36
C ASP A 9 6.42 1.02 -6.39
N ILE A 10 6.31 0.34 -5.25
CA ILE A 10 5.33 -0.73 -5.05
C ILE A 10 4.22 -0.14 -4.19
N ASP A 11 3.08 0.13 -4.83
CA ASP A 11 1.87 0.53 -4.13
C ASP A 11 1.20 -0.68 -3.48
N ILE A 12 0.95 -0.61 -2.17
CA ILE A 12 0.26 -1.65 -1.43
C ILE A 12 -0.95 -1.03 -0.74
N ALA A 13 -2.14 -1.37 -1.24
CA ALA A 13 -3.39 -1.07 -0.56
C ALA A 13 -3.64 -2.09 0.56
N ILE A 14 -3.79 -1.63 1.80
CA ILE A 14 -4.24 -2.43 2.93
C ILE A 14 -5.70 -2.17 3.22
N LYS A 15 -6.49 -3.24 3.36
CA LYS A 15 -7.94 -3.23 3.49
C LYS A 15 -8.37 -4.00 4.73
N GLY A 16 -9.26 -3.42 5.53
CA GLY A 16 -9.94 -4.08 6.64
C GLY A 16 -10.47 -3.11 7.68
N ARG A 17 -11.65 -3.42 8.24
CA ARG A 17 -12.31 -2.62 9.30
C ARG A 17 -11.50 -2.38 10.58
N ALA A 18 -10.43 -3.13 10.81
CA ALA A 18 -9.57 -3.03 11.98
C ALA A 18 -8.21 -2.38 11.65
N ILE A 19 -8.02 -1.92 10.41
CA ILE A 19 -6.81 -1.20 10.02
C ILE A 19 -6.90 0.23 10.57
N GLU A 20 -5.92 0.58 11.39
CA GLU A 20 -5.73 1.92 11.92
C GLU A 20 -4.55 2.60 11.22
N GLN A 21 -4.45 3.92 11.37
CA GLN A 21 -3.32 4.69 10.83
C GLN A 21 -1.96 4.19 11.36
N SER A 22 -1.95 3.68 12.59
CA SER A 22 -0.77 3.06 13.21
C SER A 22 -0.30 1.82 12.43
N CYS A 23 -1.21 1.02 11.87
CA CYS A 23 -0.87 -0.12 11.01
C CYS A 23 -0.20 0.34 9.71
N VAL A 24 -0.72 1.40 9.09
CA VAL A 24 -0.17 2.00 7.87
C VAL A 24 1.26 2.49 8.11
N SER A 25 1.44 3.29 9.16
CA SER A 25 2.75 3.86 9.52
C SER A 25 3.75 2.78 9.92
N GLY A 26 3.33 1.76 10.67
CA GLY A 26 4.20 0.64 11.05
C GLY A 26 4.66 -0.18 9.84
N LEU A 27 3.74 -0.48 8.91
CA LEU A 27 4.08 -1.22 7.69
C LEU A 27 5.00 -0.41 6.77
N SER A 28 4.74 0.89 6.63
CA SER A 28 5.60 1.79 5.84
C SER A 28 7.01 1.86 6.42
N TYR A 29 7.16 1.98 7.74
CA TYR A 29 8.47 1.96 8.40
C TYR A 29 9.20 0.63 8.19
N ALA A 30 8.52 -0.50 8.43
CA ALA A 30 9.11 -1.82 8.27
C ALA A 30 9.59 -2.09 6.83
N LEU A 31 8.83 -1.64 5.83
CA LEU A 31 9.16 -1.91 4.42
C LEU A 31 10.15 -0.91 3.80
N ASN A 32 10.17 0.34 4.25
CA ASN A 32 11.07 1.36 3.69
C ASN A 32 12.37 1.54 4.49
N GLU A 33 12.33 1.38 5.81
CA GLU A 33 13.47 1.68 6.69
C GLU A 33 14.18 0.42 7.22
N GLU A 34 13.43 -0.65 7.50
CA GLU A 34 14.01 -1.88 8.09
C GLU A 34 14.32 -2.96 7.04
N SER A 35 13.56 -3.00 5.96
CA SER A 35 13.71 -3.98 4.89
C SER A 35 14.93 -3.69 4.00
N SER A 36 15.57 -4.74 3.52
CA SER A 36 16.67 -4.64 2.54
C SER A 36 16.21 -4.65 1.08
N LEU A 37 14.89 -4.58 0.83
CA LEU A 37 14.34 -4.60 -0.52
C LEU A 37 14.66 -3.28 -1.26
N PRO A 38 15.08 -3.32 -2.53
CA PRO A 38 15.49 -2.14 -3.28
C PRO A 38 14.28 -1.40 -3.91
N TYR A 39 13.16 -1.33 -3.18
CA TYR A 39 11.91 -0.69 -3.62
C TYR A 39 11.48 0.36 -2.61
N PHE A 40 10.77 1.38 -3.09
CA PHE A 40 10.02 2.27 -2.23
C PHE A 40 8.58 1.80 -2.18
N PHE A 41 8.01 1.70 -0.99
CA PHE A 41 6.67 1.17 -0.77
C PHE A 41 5.73 2.30 -0.36
N ASP A 42 4.71 2.56 -1.18
CA ASP A 42 3.58 3.41 -0.78
C ASP A 42 2.50 2.54 -0.15
N ILE A 43 2.17 2.82 1.13
CA ILE A 43 1.18 2.06 1.89
C ILE A 43 -0.11 2.86 1.96
N ILE A 44 -1.11 2.38 1.25
CA ILE A 44 -2.39 3.07 1.06
C ILE A 44 -3.43 2.43 1.97
N HIS A 45 -4.05 3.22 2.85
CA HIS A 45 -5.20 2.77 3.62
C HIS A 45 -6.45 2.81 2.74
N TYR A 46 -6.89 1.66 2.26
CA TYR A 46 -7.95 1.54 1.25
C TYR A 46 -9.25 2.24 1.68
N GLU A 47 -9.70 2.04 2.91
CA GLU A 47 -10.93 2.63 3.44
C GLU A 47 -10.88 4.16 3.58
N SER A 48 -9.70 4.77 3.52
CA SER A 48 -9.54 6.23 3.59
C SER A 48 -9.62 6.91 2.21
N ILE A 49 -9.62 6.14 1.13
CA ILE A 49 -9.64 6.68 -0.24
C ILE A 49 -11.02 7.29 -0.53
N SER A 50 -11.04 8.54 -0.98
CA SER A 50 -12.26 9.24 -1.43
C SER A 50 -12.41 9.24 -2.97
N GLU A 51 -11.32 9.02 -3.71
CA GLU A 51 -11.31 9.00 -5.17
C GLU A 51 -11.79 7.64 -5.70
N LYS A 52 -12.96 7.62 -6.32
CA LYS A 52 -13.60 6.39 -6.81
C LYS A 52 -12.79 5.71 -7.91
N ALA A 53 -12.17 6.47 -8.80
CA ALA A 53 -11.38 5.90 -9.88
C ALA A 53 -10.18 5.10 -9.35
N LEU A 54 -9.58 5.53 -8.23
CA LEU A 54 -8.49 4.81 -7.58
C LEU A 54 -8.98 3.51 -6.94
N ILE A 55 -10.12 3.55 -6.25
CA ILE A 55 -10.76 2.35 -5.67
C ILE A 55 -11.05 1.33 -6.77
N GLU A 56 -11.72 1.76 -7.84
CA GLU A 56 -12.06 0.90 -8.98
C GLU A 56 -10.82 0.32 -9.67
N HIS A 57 -9.73 1.08 -9.74
CA HIS A 57 -8.47 0.59 -10.27
C HIS A 57 -7.89 -0.53 -9.38
N ILE A 58 -7.76 -0.28 -8.08
CA ILE A 58 -7.26 -1.27 -7.11
C ILE A 58 -8.10 -2.55 -7.18
N ASP A 59 -9.43 -2.43 -7.18
CA ASP A 59 -10.33 -3.58 -7.21
C ASP A 59 -10.25 -4.37 -8.53
N ARG A 60 -10.02 -3.68 -9.66
CA ARG A 60 -9.99 -4.30 -10.99
C ARG A 60 -8.67 -4.97 -11.32
N VAL A 61 -7.53 -4.39 -10.93
CA VAL A 61 -6.19 -4.86 -11.34
C VAL A 61 -5.26 -5.20 -10.19
N GLY A 62 -5.63 -4.93 -8.94
CA GLY A 62 -4.83 -5.27 -7.78
C GLY A 62 -4.58 -6.78 -7.68
N CYS A 63 -3.39 -7.14 -7.23
CA CYS A 63 -3.03 -8.53 -6.95
C CYS A 63 -3.08 -8.77 -5.43
N GLN A 64 -3.96 -9.66 -4.99
CA GLN A 64 -4.06 -10.02 -3.57
C GLN A 64 -2.88 -10.90 -3.17
N ILE A 65 -1.99 -10.36 -2.32
CA ILE A 65 -0.81 -11.07 -1.81
C ILE A 65 -0.99 -11.66 -0.41
N TYR A 66 -2.01 -11.21 0.32
CA TYR A 66 -2.32 -11.67 1.68
C TYR A 66 -3.82 -11.54 1.97
N VAL A 67 -4.38 -12.52 2.67
CA VAL A 67 -5.70 -12.44 3.30
C VAL A 67 -5.60 -13.04 4.69
N ARG A 68 -6.20 -12.38 5.67
CA ARG A 68 -6.34 -12.96 7.00
C ARG A 68 -7.56 -13.88 6.98
N GLU A 69 -7.33 -15.18 7.08
CA GLU A 69 -8.41 -16.16 7.29
C GLU A 69 -9.14 -15.84 8.60
N ALA A 70 -10.47 -15.97 8.58
CA ALA A 70 -11.26 -15.88 9.80
C ALA A 70 -10.94 -17.10 10.67
N ILE A 71 -10.52 -16.86 11.91
CA ILE A 71 -10.33 -17.90 12.94
C ILE A 71 -11.64 -18.07 13.68
#